data_AF-A0A0P9T3M6-F1
#
_entry.id   AF-A0A0P9T3M6-F1
#
_cell.length_a   1.000
_cell.length_b   1.000
_cell.length_c   1.000
_cell.angle_alpha   90.00
_cell.angle_beta   90.00
_cell.angle_gamma   90.00
#
_symmetry.space_group_name_H-M   'P 1'
#
loop_
_entity.id
_entity.type
_entity.pdbx_description
1 polymer ?
#
loop_
_entity_poly.entity_id
_entity_poly.type
_entity_poly.pdbx_seq_one_letter_code
_entity_poly.pdbx_strand_id
1 'polypeptide(L)' 'MSTQLSPIVSEFETQEQADSYDRWFRAKVQEAINSTKPRLPHDEAMAKVQTALAERRKARANNSLG' A
#
# COMPACT_ATOMS: atom_id res chain seq x y z
N MET A 1 -14.25 14.16 21.22
CA MET A 1 -13.31 15.18 20.71
C MET A 1 -11.97 14.48 20.57
N SER A 2 -11.56 14.20 19.33
CA SER A 2 -10.29 13.51 19.07
C SER A 2 -9.16 14.52 19.01
N THR A 3 -8.06 14.24 19.70
CA THR A 3 -6.92 15.15 19.82
C THR A 3 -6.35 15.44 18.45
N GLN A 4 -6.26 16.73 18.06
CA GLN A 4 -5.56 17.13 16.85
C GLN A 4 -4.06 16.93 17.02
N LEU A 5 -3.42 16.40 15.99
CA LEU A 5 -1.99 16.16 15.97
C LEU A 5 -1.29 17.20 15.10
N SER A 6 -0.11 17.62 15.52
CA SER A 6 0.73 18.51 14.72
C SER A 6 1.28 17.76 13.51
N PRO A 7 1.25 18.35 12.29
CA PRO A 7 1.85 17.76 11.09
C PRO A 7 3.36 17.47 11.20
N ILE A 8 4.06 18.11 12.15
CA ILE A 8 5.49 17.86 12.41
C ILE A 8 5.67 16.52 13.17
N VAL A 9 4.69 16.12 13.96
CA VAL A 9 4.75 14.93 14.83
C VAL A 9 4.07 13.73 14.18
N SER A 10 3.01 13.94 13.40
CA SER A 10 2.20 12.89 12.79
C SER A 10 1.76 13.27 11.39
N GLU A 11 1.68 12.26 10.50
CA GLU A 11 1.06 12.39 9.18
C GLU A 11 -0.48 12.40 9.24
N PHE A 12 -1.07 12.03 10.37
CA PHE A 12 -2.52 12.07 10.61
C PHE A 12 -2.92 13.35 11.31
N GLU A 13 -4.09 13.90 10.94
CA GLU A 13 -4.63 15.14 11.53
C GLU A 13 -5.12 14.92 12.96
N THR A 14 -5.55 13.70 13.29
CA THR A 14 -6.11 13.38 14.61
C THR A 14 -5.58 12.07 15.16
N GLN A 15 -5.57 11.96 16.50
CA GLN A 15 -5.20 10.73 17.19
C GLN A 15 -6.11 9.55 16.79
N GLU A 16 -7.40 9.82 16.58
CA GLU A 16 -8.34 8.78 16.18
C GLU A 16 -8.03 8.19 14.79
N GLN A 17 -7.63 9.03 13.83
CA GLN A 17 -7.18 8.57 12.52
C GLN A 17 -5.90 7.74 12.64
N ALA A 18 -4.93 8.20 13.43
CA ALA A 18 -3.69 7.47 13.67
C ALA A 18 -3.94 6.09 14.31
N ASP A 19 -4.78 6.03 15.33
CA ASP A 19 -5.13 4.78 16.02
C ASP A 19 -5.91 3.83 15.10
N SER A 20 -6.80 4.38 14.26
CA SER A 20 -7.53 3.59 13.26
C SER A 20 -6.59 2.97 12.24
N TYR A 21 -5.63 3.75 11.74
CA TYR A 21 -4.60 3.27 10.83
C TYR A 21 -3.72 2.20 11.49
N ASP A 22 -3.24 2.43 12.71
CA ASP A 22 -2.39 1.47 13.43
C ASP A 22 -3.11 0.12 13.63
N ARG A 23 -4.38 0.13 14.04
CA ARG A 23 -5.19 -1.10 14.15
C ARG A 23 -5.30 -1.86 12.84
N TRP A 24 -5.62 -1.16 11.75
CA TRP A 24 -5.70 -1.77 10.42
C TRP A 24 -4.34 -2.30 9.95
N PHE A 25 -3.28 -1.52 10.13
CA PHE A 25 -1.93 -1.86 9.69
C PHE A 25 -1.42 -3.11 10.42
N ARG A 26 -1.60 -3.18 11.74
CA ARG A 26 -1.26 -4.37 12.54
C ARG A 26 -2.04 -5.60 12.09
N ALA A 27 -3.35 -5.47 11.83
CA ALA A 27 -4.15 -6.57 11.33
C ALA A 27 -3.64 -7.08 9.97
N LYS A 28 -3.31 -6.16 9.05
CA LYS A 28 -2.77 -6.48 7.73
C LYS A 28 -1.38 -7.14 7.80
N VAL A 29 -0.52 -6.67 8.70
CA VAL A 29 0.79 -7.29 8.96
C VAL A 29 0.62 -8.70 9.53
N GLN A 30 -0.30 -8.88 10.47
CA GLN A 30 -0.55 -10.20 11.06
C GLN A 30 -1.11 -11.19 10.02
N GLU A 31 -2.00 -10.75 9.13
CA GLU A 31 -2.46 -11.55 7.99
C GLU A 31 -1.30 -11.98 7.09
N ALA A 32 -0.37 -11.06 6.79
CA ALA A 32 0.80 -11.38 5.98
C ALA A 32 1.76 -12.37 6.67
N ILE A 33 1.98 -12.22 7.99
CA ILE A 33 2.79 -13.15 8.79
C ILE A 33 2.16 -14.55 8.81
N ASN A 34 0.84 -14.63 8.97
CA ASN A 34 0.10 -15.89 9.01
C ASN A 34 -0.12 -16.51 7.63
N SER A 35 0.30 -15.84 6.55
CA SER A 35 0.08 -16.31 5.20
C SER A 35 0.93 -17.56 4.90
N THR A 36 0.28 -18.62 4.42
CA THR A 36 0.94 -19.84 3.95
C THR A 36 1.43 -19.74 2.50
N LYS A 37 1.27 -18.56 1.87
CA LYS A 37 1.71 -18.32 0.50
C LYS A 37 3.24 -18.46 0.40
N PRO A 38 3.76 -19.02 -0.70
CA PRO A 38 5.20 -19.14 -0.90
C PRO A 38 5.83 -17.74 -0.93
N ARG A 39 7.03 -17.64 -0.34
CA ARG A 39 7.83 -16.41 -0.42
C ARG A 39 8.29 -16.19 -1.85
N LEU A 40 8.27 -14.94 -2.27
CA LEU A 40 8.66 -14.53 -3.59
C LEU A 40 10.11 -14.03 -3.58
N PRO A 41 11.01 -14.58 -4.43
CA PRO A 41 12.34 -14.01 -4.61
C PRO A 41 12.27 -12.55 -5.09
N HIS A 42 13.26 -11.74 -4.73
CA HIS A 42 13.29 -10.32 -5.07
C HIS A 42 13.11 -10.08 -6.58
N ASP A 43 13.87 -10.81 -7.41
CA ASP A 43 13.83 -10.63 -8.87
C ASP A 43 12.45 -10.95 -9.45
N GLU A 44 11.78 -11.98 -8.94
CA GLU A 44 10.43 -12.34 -9.37
C GLU A 44 9.40 -11.31 -8.91
N ALA A 45 9.56 -10.72 -7.72
CA ALA A 45 8.73 -9.62 -7.24
C ALA A 45 8.86 -8.39 -8.14
N MET A 46 10.10 -8.03 -8.49
CA MET A 46 10.37 -6.90 -9.38
C MET A 46 9.84 -7.16 -10.79
N ALA A 47 9.99 -8.38 -11.32
CA ALA A 47 9.43 -8.75 -12.62
C ALA A 47 7.91 -8.54 -12.66
N LYS A 48 7.17 -9.00 -11.63
CA LYS A 48 5.72 -8.81 -11.52
C LYS A 48 5.32 -7.33 -11.53
N VAL A 49 6.05 -6.49 -10.79
CA VAL A 49 5.81 -5.03 -10.78
C VAL A 49 6.06 -4.42 -12.15
N GLN A 50 7.17 -4.76 -12.81
CA GLN A 50 7.50 -4.22 -14.14
C GLN A 50 6.46 -4.60 -15.19
N THR A 51 5.99 -5.85 -15.17
CA THR A 51 4.91 -6.30 -16.05
C THR A 51 3.63 -5.49 -15.81
N ALA A 52 3.20 -5.33 -14.55
CA ALA A 52 2.01 -4.55 -14.23
C ALA A 52 2.11 -3.08 -14.67
N LEU A 53 3.30 -2.47 -14.55
CA LEU A 53 3.56 -1.12 -15.03
C LEU A 53 3.52 -1.03 -16.55
N ALA A 54 4.11 -1.98 -17.26
CA ALA A 54 4.09 -2.02 -18.72
C ALA A 54 2.66 -2.11 -19.26
N GLU A 55 1.83 -2.98 -18.68
CA GLU A 55 0.42 -3.12 -19.08
C GLU A 55 -0.38 -1.84 -18.82
N ARG A 56 -0.18 -1.18 -17.66
CA ARG A 56 -0.81 0.12 -17.39
C ARG A 56 -0.39 1.21 -18.37
N ARG A 57 0.87 1.21 -18.83
CA ARG A 57 1.37 2.17 -19.84
C ARG A 57 0.74 1.92 -21.21
N LYS A 58 0.67 0.66 -21.64
CA LYS A 58 -0.01 0.29 -22.90
C LYS A 58 -1.48 0.69 -22.87
N ALA A 59 -2.18 0.38 -21.78
CA ALA A 59 -3.59 0.75 -21.62
C ALA A 59 -3.81 2.27 -21.74
N ARG A 60 -2.96 3.07 -21.10
CA ARG A 60 -3.01 4.54 -21.21
C ARG A 60 -2.73 5.04 -22.63
N ALA A 61 -1.72 4.49 -23.31
CA ALA A 61 -1.40 4.86 -24.68
C ALA A 61 -2.56 4.53 -25.65
N ASN A 62 -3.16 3.35 -25.50
CA ASN A 62 -4.32 2.95 -26.30
C ASN A 62 -5.52 3.88 -26.06
N ASN A 63 -5.76 4.29 -24.81
CA ASN A 63 -6.85 5.20 -24.45
C ASN A 63 -6.58 6.67 -24.86
N SER A 64 -5.34 7.03 -25.21
CA SER A 64 -4.99 8.36 -25.74
C SER A 64 -5.05 8.45 -27.27
N LEU A 65 -5.21 7.31 -27.96
CA LEU A 65 -5.25 7.21 -29.42
C LEU A 65 -6.67 6.94 -29.97
N GLY A 66 -7.67 6.81 -29.09
CA GLY A 66 -9.10 6.75 -29.42
C GLY A 66 -9.82 7.99 -28.94
#